data_AF-A0A816GS85-F1
#
_entry.id   AF-A0A816GS85-F1
#
_cell.length_a   1.000
_cell.length_b   1.000
_cell.length_c   1.000
_cell.angle_alpha   90.00
_cell.angle_beta   90.00
_cell.angle_gamma   90.00
#
_symmetry.space_group_name_H-M   'P 1'
#
loop_
_entity.id
_entity.type
_entity.pdbx_description
1 polymer ?
#
loop_
_entity_poly.entity_id
_entity_poly.type
_entity_poly.pdbx_seq_one_letter_code
_entity_poly.pdbx_strand_id
1 'polypeptide(L)'
;MLAPASFAQARIWLDEKNRFDPDKPQIAIYNMPFVYSLYSHHTLSVQHLHHALQLTVNKHPSLHTSLHFNIQKNLLMQRVVTHEDKYKNNMFSIIETIYETDEQLNEILQNEKRNPHLFDVAQGLVFRCHLVYYKQISSNHHLSHKDILIFNFHHALFGFQSMNIFLHDLEQAYSTSQLSNNDNTTLRYLDYAVIEQQMAMTGASMFWLDALHDCKLDQSLSLPFDRYHLSNEYRTGHATSISFDFGQDLSHDLLLHASSNNIPLEHLTFAI
;
A
#
# COMPACT_ATOMS: atom_id res chain seq x y z
N MET A 1 -17.07 -4.07 -14.12
CA MET A 1 -18.06 -3.69 -13.07
C MET A 1 -17.73 -2.31 -12.54
N LEU A 2 -18.69 -1.40 -12.39
CA LEU A 2 -18.49 0.01 -12.01
C LEU A 2 -19.32 0.35 -10.75
N ALA A 3 -18.71 1.00 -9.75
CA ALA A 3 -19.39 1.45 -8.54
C ALA A 3 -18.69 2.67 -7.91
N PRO A 4 -19.30 3.35 -6.92
CA PRO A 4 -18.60 4.38 -6.14
C PRO A 4 -17.35 3.84 -5.45
N ALA A 5 -16.34 4.68 -5.31
CA ALA A 5 -15.16 4.40 -4.50
C ALA A 5 -15.50 4.46 -2.99
N SER A 6 -14.70 3.79 -2.16
CA SER A 6 -14.79 3.94 -0.71
C SER A 6 -14.36 5.35 -0.26
N PHE A 7 -14.73 5.74 0.96
CA PHE A 7 -14.28 7.02 1.52
C PHE A 7 -12.75 7.09 1.63
N ALA A 8 -12.09 5.97 1.96
CA ALA A 8 -10.63 5.89 2.01
C ALA A 8 -9.99 6.09 0.62
N GLN A 9 -10.50 5.42 -0.41
CA GLN A 9 -10.07 5.62 -1.80
C GLN A 9 -10.23 7.08 -2.24
N ALA A 10 -11.40 7.68 -1.95
CA ALA A 10 -11.69 9.07 -2.28
C ALA A 10 -10.72 10.03 -1.59
N ARG A 11 -10.42 9.81 -0.31
CA ARG A 11 -9.49 10.65 0.47
C ARG A 11 -8.08 10.59 -0.10
N ILE A 12 -7.55 9.40 -0.37
CA ILE A 12 -6.20 9.21 -0.92
C ILE A 12 -6.10 9.84 -2.30
N TRP A 13 -7.04 9.52 -3.21
CA TRP A 13 -7.04 10.06 -4.57
C TRP A 13 -7.12 11.59 -4.57
N LEU A 14 -7.97 12.19 -3.73
CA LEU A 14 -8.09 13.64 -3.62
C LEU A 14 -6.80 14.28 -3.09
N ASP A 15 -6.18 13.66 -2.09
CA ASP A 15 -4.95 14.15 -1.49
C ASP A 15 -3.80 14.15 -2.50
N GLU A 16 -3.63 13.09 -3.30
CA GLU A 16 -2.63 13.05 -4.38
C GLU A 16 -2.81 14.16 -5.41
N LYS A 17 -4.06 14.51 -5.75
CA LYS A 17 -4.35 15.55 -6.75
C LYS A 17 -4.10 16.97 -6.25
N ASN A 18 -4.23 17.20 -4.94
CA ASN A 18 -4.27 18.56 -4.38
C ASN A 18 -3.11 18.87 -3.44
N ARG A 19 -2.31 17.88 -3.02
CA ARG A 19 -1.26 18.08 -2.02
C ARG A 19 -0.10 18.92 -2.52
N PHE A 20 0.27 18.75 -3.78
CA PHE A 20 1.50 19.27 -4.34
C PHE A 20 1.28 20.54 -5.16
N ASP A 21 2.33 21.35 -5.20
CA ASP A 21 2.46 22.43 -6.16
C ASP A 21 2.53 21.83 -7.58
N PRO A 22 1.62 22.17 -8.51
CA PRO A 22 1.62 21.62 -9.86
C PRO A 22 2.89 21.99 -10.65
N ASP A 23 3.58 23.07 -10.26
CA ASP A 23 4.78 23.57 -10.95
C ASP A 23 6.08 22.94 -10.42
N LYS A 24 6.00 22.07 -9.40
CA LYS A 24 7.17 21.39 -8.81
C LYS A 24 7.17 19.89 -9.10
N PRO A 25 8.36 19.26 -9.15
CA PRO A 25 8.48 17.81 -9.22
C PRO A 25 7.73 17.14 -8.06
N GLN A 26 6.83 16.22 -8.40
CA GLN A 26 6.02 15.48 -7.43
C GLN A 26 6.72 14.17 -7.07
N ILE A 27 6.48 13.69 -5.86
CA ILE A 27 6.87 12.35 -5.42
C ILE A 27 5.64 11.53 -5.10
N ALA A 28 5.72 10.22 -5.27
CA ALA A 28 4.73 9.30 -4.74
C ALA A 28 4.73 9.34 -3.22
N ILE A 29 3.52 9.36 -2.64
CA ILE A 29 3.30 9.35 -1.19
C ILE A 29 2.35 8.22 -0.74
N TYR A 30 1.80 7.48 -1.69
CA TYR A 30 0.91 6.35 -1.45
C TYR A 30 1.41 5.06 -2.11
N ASN A 31 2.72 4.97 -2.41
CA ASN A 31 3.34 3.70 -2.73
C ASN A 31 3.59 2.91 -1.44
N MET A 32 3.33 1.60 -1.49
CA MET A 32 3.57 0.66 -0.39
C MET A 32 4.54 -0.43 -0.84
N PRO A 33 5.85 -0.16 -0.89
CA PRO A 33 6.84 -1.17 -1.21
C PRO A 33 7.10 -2.09 0.00
N PHE A 34 7.00 -3.38 -0.23
CA PHE A 34 7.37 -4.46 0.67
C PHE A 34 8.58 -5.18 0.10
N VAL A 35 9.67 -5.20 0.87
CA VAL A 35 10.98 -5.65 0.43
C VAL A 35 11.30 -6.99 1.10
N TYR A 36 11.66 -7.98 0.30
CA TYR A 36 11.96 -9.34 0.74
C TYR A 36 13.34 -9.77 0.24
N SER A 37 14.04 -10.51 1.08
CA SER A 37 15.23 -11.28 0.71
C SER A 37 15.01 -12.75 1.05
N LEU A 38 15.69 -13.64 0.33
CA LEU A 38 15.63 -15.07 0.61
C LEU A 38 16.67 -15.45 1.66
N TYR A 39 16.39 -16.50 2.44
CA TYR A 39 17.41 -17.11 3.30
C TYR A 39 18.51 -17.78 2.47
N SER A 40 19.74 -17.86 3.01
CA SER A 40 20.97 -18.26 2.29
C SER A 40 20.91 -19.53 1.44
N HIS A 41 20.06 -20.49 1.81
CA HIS A 41 19.91 -21.79 1.12
C HIS A 41 18.67 -21.89 0.23
N HIS A 42 17.87 -20.84 0.13
CA HIS A 42 16.63 -20.84 -0.63
C HIS A 42 16.83 -20.16 -1.98
N THR A 43 16.12 -20.68 -2.97
CA THR A 43 16.03 -20.09 -4.30
C THR A 43 14.57 -19.99 -4.71
N LEU A 44 14.22 -18.98 -5.51
CA LEU A 44 12.86 -18.78 -6.00
C LEU A 44 12.86 -18.78 -7.54
N SER A 45 12.17 -19.74 -8.16
CA SER A 45 11.91 -19.73 -9.60
C SER A 45 11.06 -18.52 -9.99
N VAL A 46 11.61 -17.64 -10.83
CA VAL A 46 10.92 -16.43 -11.33
C VAL A 46 9.75 -16.80 -12.23
N GLN A 47 9.87 -17.87 -13.01
CA GLN A 47 8.79 -18.36 -13.87
C GLN A 47 7.58 -18.81 -13.04
N HIS A 48 7.81 -19.56 -11.96
CA HIS A 48 6.72 -19.98 -11.06
C HIS A 48 6.13 -18.78 -10.32
N LEU A 49 6.98 -17.81 -9.92
CA LEU A 49 6.52 -16.58 -9.28
C LEU A 49 5.59 -15.79 -10.22
N HIS A 50 5.99 -15.63 -11.48
CA HIS A 50 5.18 -14.94 -12.47
C HIS A 50 3.79 -15.59 -12.62
N HIS A 51 3.75 -16.92 -12.75
CA HIS A 51 2.49 -17.65 -12.83
C HIS A 51 1.63 -17.49 -11.56
N ALA A 52 2.25 -17.63 -10.39
CA ALA A 52 1.58 -17.48 -9.10
C ALA A 52 1.01 -16.07 -8.90
N LEU A 53 1.74 -15.04 -9.30
CA LEU A 53 1.29 -13.65 -9.29
C LEU A 53 0.10 -13.44 -10.24
N GLN A 54 0.11 -14.04 -11.43
CA GLN A 54 -1.05 -13.97 -12.34
C GLN A 54 -2.30 -14.58 -11.69
N LEU A 55 -2.20 -15.74 -11.06
CA LEU A 55 -3.32 -16.35 -10.35
C LEU A 55 -3.81 -15.47 -9.19
N THR A 56 -2.87 -14.95 -8.39
CA THR A 56 -3.18 -14.13 -7.21
C THR A 56 -3.84 -12.80 -7.59
N VAL A 57 -3.29 -12.10 -8.59
CA VAL A 57 -3.87 -10.83 -9.09
C VAL A 57 -5.24 -11.06 -9.71
N ASN A 58 -5.45 -12.17 -10.42
CA ASN A 58 -6.77 -12.53 -10.95
C ASN A 58 -7.80 -12.83 -9.85
N LYS A 59 -7.39 -13.53 -8.77
CA LYS A 59 -8.26 -13.83 -7.62
C LYS A 59 -8.75 -12.56 -6.92
N HIS A 60 -7.94 -11.49 -6.91
CA HIS A 60 -8.20 -10.26 -6.16
C HIS A 60 -8.48 -9.04 -7.05
N PRO A 61 -9.76 -8.69 -7.30
CA PRO A 61 -10.15 -7.54 -8.11
C PRO A 61 -9.52 -6.20 -7.70
N SER A 62 -9.24 -5.99 -6.41
CA SER A 62 -8.61 -4.75 -5.93
C SER A 62 -7.25 -4.49 -6.59
N LEU A 63 -6.49 -5.55 -6.91
CA LEU A 63 -5.15 -5.45 -7.52
C LEU A 63 -5.16 -5.07 -9.00
N HIS A 64 -6.35 -4.96 -9.61
CA HIS A 64 -6.53 -4.54 -10.99
C HIS A 64 -7.78 -3.66 -11.14
N THR A 65 -8.08 -2.86 -10.13
CA THR A 65 -9.18 -1.90 -10.12
C THR A 65 -8.68 -0.50 -10.47
N SER A 66 -9.36 0.16 -11.40
CA SER A 66 -9.10 1.56 -11.74
C SER A 66 -9.98 2.54 -10.97
N LEU A 67 -9.45 3.73 -10.70
CA LEU A 67 -10.21 4.83 -10.09
C LEU A 67 -10.38 6.00 -11.07
N HIS A 68 -11.60 6.50 -11.18
CA HIS A 68 -11.96 7.58 -12.11
C HIS A 68 -12.94 8.55 -11.47
N PHE A 69 -12.67 9.84 -11.59
CA PHE A 69 -13.59 10.86 -11.11
C PHE A 69 -14.75 11.05 -12.10
N ASN A 70 -15.98 10.88 -11.65
CA ASN A 70 -17.17 11.17 -12.44
C ASN A 70 -17.64 12.61 -12.15
N ILE A 71 -17.42 13.50 -13.12
CA ILE A 71 -17.75 14.93 -13.00
C ILE A 71 -19.27 15.15 -12.83
N GLN A 72 -20.10 14.38 -13.54
CA GLN A 72 -21.56 14.55 -13.48
C GLN A 72 -22.13 14.15 -12.11
N LYS A 73 -21.56 13.12 -11.49
CA LYS A 73 -21.96 12.65 -10.16
C LYS A 73 -21.20 13.32 -9.02
N ASN A 74 -20.15 14.08 -9.34
CA ASN A 74 -19.20 14.64 -8.38
C ASN A 74 -18.66 13.59 -7.39
N LEU A 75 -18.35 12.39 -7.90
CA LEU A 75 -17.97 11.24 -7.09
C LEU A 75 -16.81 10.48 -7.74
N LEU A 76 -15.89 9.99 -6.92
CA LEU A 76 -14.89 9.03 -7.36
C LEU A 76 -15.56 7.66 -7.57
N MET A 77 -15.30 7.06 -8.72
CA MET A 77 -15.80 5.75 -9.12
C MET A 77 -14.64 4.78 -9.23
N GLN A 78 -14.93 3.50 -8.96
CA GLN A 78 -13.99 2.40 -9.14
C GLN A 78 -14.52 1.40 -10.18
N ARG A 79 -13.61 0.85 -10.99
CA ARG A 79 -13.94 -0.15 -12.01
C ARG A 79 -12.93 -1.28 -12.02
N VAL A 80 -13.41 -2.51 -11.86
CA VAL A 80 -12.58 -3.71 -12.06
C VAL A 80 -12.23 -3.82 -13.55
N VAL A 81 -10.93 -3.83 -13.86
CA VAL A 81 -10.39 -4.01 -15.21
C VAL A 81 -10.40 -5.49 -15.56
N THR A 82 -10.78 -5.86 -16.77
CA THR A 82 -10.83 -7.27 -17.19
C THR A 82 -9.94 -7.52 -18.41
N HIS A 83 -9.56 -8.77 -18.65
CA HIS A 83 -8.76 -9.17 -19.84
C HIS A 83 -9.39 -8.76 -21.18
N GLU A 84 -10.71 -8.59 -21.24
CA GLU A 84 -11.44 -8.13 -22.43
C GLU A 84 -11.28 -6.63 -22.71
N ASP A 85 -10.70 -5.86 -21.79
CA ASP A 85 -10.33 -4.46 -22.00
C ASP A 85 -9.10 -4.43 -22.94
N LYS A 86 -9.37 -4.54 -24.27
CA LYS A 86 -8.54 -4.75 -25.49
C LYS A 86 -7.10 -4.20 -25.62
N TYR A 87 -6.50 -3.60 -24.59
CA TYR A 87 -5.17 -3.00 -24.62
C TYR A 87 -4.26 -3.37 -23.44
N LYS A 88 -4.70 -4.24 -22.51
CA LYS A 88 -3.88 -4.63 -21.35
C LYS A 88 -3.51 -6.10 -21.42
N ASN A 89 -2.34 -6.36 -22.00
CA ASN A 89 -1.77 -7.70 -21.95
C ASN A 89 -1.39 -8.10 -20.51
N ASN A 90 -1.12 -7.14 -19.62
CA ASN A 90 -0.75 -7.42 -18.23
C ASN A 90 -1.53 -6.53 -17.24
N MET A 91 -2.13 -7.15 -16.21
CA MET A 91 -2.81 -6.44 -15.10
C MET A 91 -1.83 -5.83 -14.09
N PHE A 92 -0.56 -6.23 -14.13
CA PHE A 92 0.52 -5.77 -13.27
C PHE A 92 1.84 -5.78 -14.05
N SER A 93 2.86 -5.07 -13.56
CA SER A 93 4.20 -5.11 -14.16
C SER A 93 5.14 -6.00 -13.35
N ILE A 94 6.00 -6.76 -14.05
CA ILE A 94 7.23 -7.31 -13.47
C ILE A 94 8.40 -6.60 -14.16
N ILE A 95 9.30 -6.04 -13.36
CA ILE A 95 10.53 -5.44 -13.88
C ILE A 95 11.75 -6.10 -13.23
N GLU A 96 12.87 -6.03 -13.94
CA GLU A 96 14.13 -6.62 -13.51
C GLU A 96 15.23 -5.55 -13.57
N THR A 97 16.02 -5.45 -12.50
CA THR A 97 17.21 -4.58 -12.47
C THR A 97 18.38 -5.31 -11.83
N ILE A 98 19.58 -4.77 -12.01
CA ILE A 98 20.81 -5.27 -11.42
C ILE A 98 21.36 -4.19 -10.49
N TYR A 99 21.91 -4.61 -9.36
CA TYR A 99 22.70 -3.76 -8.48
C TYR A 99 24.04 -4.42 -8.14
N GLU A 100 25.06 -3.59 -7.94
CA GLU A 100 26.41 -4.03 -7.57
C GLU A 100 26.88 -3.41 -6.25
N THR A 101 26.36 -2.23 -5.89
CA THR A 101 26.71 -1.49 -4.67
C THR A 101 25.49 -1.16 -3.81
N ASP A 102 25.73 -0.86 -2.54
CA ASP A 102 24.67 -0.49 -1.60
C ASP A 102 24.02 0.84 -1.98
N GLU A 103 24.75 1.77 -2.59
CA GLU A 103 24.20 3.02 -3.12
C GLU A 103 23.18 2.77 -4.23
N GLN A 104 23.50 1.88 -5.18
CA GLN A 104 22.58 1.51 -6.26
C GLN A 104 21.33 0.82 -5.71
N LEU A 105 21.48 -0.08 -4.74
CA LEU A 105 20.34 -0.71 -4.08
C LEU A 105 19.48 0.34 -3.36
N ASN A 106 20.11 1.28 -2.65
CA ASN A 106 19.40 2.37 -1.99
C ASN A 106 18.65 3.25 -3.00
N GLU A 107 19.24 3.60 -4.14
CA GLU A 107 18.57 4.35 -5.20
C GLU A 107 17.34 3.61 -5.74
N ILE A 108 17.46 2.29 -5.98
CA ILE A 108 16.33 1.44 -6.39
C ILE A 108 15.21 1.49 -5.34
N LEU A 109 15.54 1.31 -4.06
CA LEU A 109 14.57 1.34 -2.97
C LEU A 109 13.90 2.72 -2.81
N GLN A 110 14.66 3.81 -2.96
CA GLN A 110 14.10 5.16 -2.93
C GLN A 110 13.19 5.42 -4.13
N ASN A 111 13.56 4.93 -5.31
CA ASN A 111 12.73 5.03 -6.51
C ASN A 111 11.41 4.27 -6.33
N GLU A 112 11.41 3.04 -5.78
CA GLU A 112 10.17 2.31 -5.46
C GLU A 112 9.25 3.09 -4.51
N LYS A 113 9.83 3.81 -3.54
CA LYS A 113 9.08 4.61 -2.58
C LYS A 113 8.51 5.90 -3.17
N ARG A 114 9.28 6.61 -4.00
CA ARG A 114 9.04 8.03 -4.32
C ARG A 114 8.69 8.30 -5.78
N ASN A 115 8.83 7.34 -6.68
CA ASN A 115 8.55 7.57 -8.09
C ASN A 115 7.03 7.66 -8.34
N PRO A 116 6.51 8.81 -8.82
CA PRO A 116 5.08 9.02 -9.04
C PRO A 116 4.54 8.30 -10.29
N HIS A 117 5.41 7.72 -11.11
CA HIS A 117 5.05 7.09 -12.39
C HIS A 117 5.00 5.56 -12.33
N LEU A 118 5.17 4.96 -11.14
CA LEU A 118 5.14 3.50 -11.00
C LEU A 118 3.75 2.90 -11.21
N PHE A 119 2.71 3.69 -10.95
CA PHE A 119 1.32 3.26 -11.02
C PHE A 119 0.52 4.17 -11.93
N ASP A 120 -0.42 3.56 -12.65
CA ASP A 120 -1.48 4.28 -13.34
C ASP A 120 -2.81 3.79 -12.77
N VAL A 121 -3.25 4.46 -11.72
CA VAL A 121 -4.49 4.15 -11.00
C VAL A 121 -5.72 4.35 -11.90
N ALA A 122 -5.67 5.29 -12.85
CA ALA A 122 -6.75 5.46 -13.82
C ALA A 122 -6.83 4.26 -14.79
N GLN A 123 -5.73 3.56 -15.00
CA GLN A 123 -5.71 2.31 -15.74
C GLN A 123 -5.77 1.06 -14.83
N GLY A 124 -5.89 1.20 -13.52
CA GLY A 124 -5.88 0.04 -12.63
C GLY A 124 -4.57 -0.74 -12.64
N LEU A 125 -3.47 -0.09 -13.04
CA LEU A 125 -2.10 -0.60 -12.88
C LEU A 125 -1.63 -0.16 -11.49
N VAL A 126 -2.03 -0.94 -10.48
CA VAL A 126 -1.90 -0.57 -9.05
C VAL A 126 -1.01 -1.53 -8.25
N PHE A 127 -0.46 -2.54 -8.92
CA PHE A 127 0.46 -3.50 -8.36
C PHE A 127 1.63 -3.72 -9.33
N ARG A 128 2.82 -3.87 -8.77
CA ARG A 128 4.02 -4.28 -9.50
C ARG A 128 4.95 -5.14 -8.66
N CYS A 129 5.71 -5.97 -9.35
CA CYS A 129 6.78 -6.80 -8.82
C CYS A 129 8.11 -6.30 -9.40
N HIS A 130 9.12 -6.11 -8.56
CA HIS A 130 10.47 -5.73 -8.98
C HIS A 130 11.47 -6.75 -8.45
N LEU A 131 12.16 -7.41 -9.39
CA LEU A 131 13.22 -8.36 -9.14
C LEU A 131 14.56 -7.63 -9.27
N VAL A 132 15.31 -7.54 -8.19
CA VAL A 132 16.56 -6.79 -8.13
C VAL A 132 17.70 -7.79 -7.90
N TYR A 133 18.47 -8.04 -8.96
CA TYR A 133 19.51 -9.07 -8.97
C TYR A 133 20.86 -8.52 -8.53
N TYR A 134 21.58 -9.26 -7.70
CA TYR A 134 22.93 -8.91 -7.32
C TYR A 134 23.93 -9.29 -8.42
N LYS A 135 24.59 -8.29 -8.99
CA LYS A 135 25.62 -8.35 -10.06
C LYS A 135 25.18 -8.88 -11.42
N GLN A 136 24.29 -9.87 -11.49
CA GLN A 136 23.84 -10.44 -12.75
C GLN A 136 22.49 -11.15 -12.61
N ILE A 137 21.71 -11.16 -13.69
CA ILE A 137 20.52 -12.00 -13.79
C ILE A 137 20.96 -13.46 -13.89
N SER A 138 20.40 -14.32 -13.03
CA SER A 138 20.75 -15.73 -13.02
C SER A 138 20.34 -16.42 -14.32
N SER A 139 21.23 -17.25 -14.89
CA SER A 139 20.98 -17.99 -16.14
C SER A 139 19.81 -18.97 -16.04
N ASN A 140 19.55 -19.50 -14.84
CA ASN A 140 18.40 -20.35 -14.57
C ASN A 140 17.13 -19.56 -14.20
N HIS A 141 17.15 -18.22 -14.24
CA HIS A 141 16.05 -17.34 -13.84
C HIS A 141 15.49 -17.66 -12.44
N HIS A 142 16.40 -17.93 -11.49
CA HIS A 142 16.07 -18.04 -10.07
C HIS A 142 16.66 -16.89 -9.28
N LEU A 143 15.90 -16.39 -8.29
CA LEU A 143 16.42 -15.51 -7.25
C LEU A 143 17.15 -16.33 -6.19
N SER A 144 18.12 -15.70 -5.55
CA SER A 144 18.95 -16.19 -4.45
C SER A 144 18.88 -15.24 -3.24
N HIS A 145 19.56 -15.59 -2.15
CA HIS A 145 19.58 -14.78 -0.92
C HIS A 145 20.19 -13.38 -1.05
N LYS A 146 20.95 -13.13 -2.12
CA LYS A 146 21.48 -11.79 -2.40
C LYS A 146 20.55 -10.96 -3.25
N ASP A 147 19.56 -11.58 -3.89
CA ASP A 147 18.61 -10.87 -4.71
C ASP A 147 17.47 -10.35 -3.83
N ILE A 148 16.86 -9.26 -4.28
CA ILE A 148 15.78 -8.59 -3.56
C ILE A 148 14.51 -8.70 -4.40
N LEU A 149 13.43 -9.08 -3.74
CA LEU A 149 12.08 -9.12 -4.29
C LEU A 149 11.28 -7.98 -3.67
N ILE A 150 10.73 -7.10 -4.51
CA ILE A 150 9.92 -5.97 -4.06
C ILE A 150 8.51 -6.12 -4.62
N PHE A 151 7.52 -6.19 -3.73
CA PHE A 151 6.12 -6.03 -4.08
C PHE A 151 5.69 -4.62 -3.75
N ASN A 152 5.23 -3.86 -4.73
CA ASN A 152 4.80 -2.49 -4.52
C ASN A 152 3.35 -2.33 -4.95
N PHE A 153 2.57 -1.68 -4.09
CA PHE A 153 1.15 -1.48 -4.25
C PHE A 153 0.80 0.00 -4.13
N HIS A 154 -0.23 0.43 -4.84
CA HIS A 154 -0.86 1.71 -4.59
C HIS A 154 -1.79 1.62 -3.38
N HIS A 155 -1.58 2.45 -2.35
CA HIS A 155 -2.28 2.36 -1.06
C HIS A 155 -3.80 2.52 -1.18
N ALA A 156 -4.29 3.27 -2.18
CA ALA A 156 -5.73 3.37 -2.45
C ALA A 156 -6.40 2.00 -2.75
N LEU A 157 -5.64 0.98 -3.14
CA LEU A 157 -6.16 -0.35 -3.51
C LEU A 157 -5.64 -1.48 -2.61
N PHE A 158 -4.78 -1.17 -1.63
CA PHE A 158 -4.14 -2.16 -0.78
C PHE A 158 -3.90 -1.64 0.64
N GLY A 159 -4.18 -2.46 1.65
CA GLY A 159 -3.94 -2.15 3.07
C GLY A 159 -2.90 -3.07 3.70
N PHE A 160 -2.41 -2.72 4.89
CA PHE A 160 -1.42 -3.55 5.61
C PHE A 160 -1.94 -4.96 5.88
N GLN A 161 -3.20 -5.10 6.30
CA GLN A 161 -3.82 -6.41 6.55
C GLN A 161 -3.98 -7.24 5.27
N SER A 162 -4.04 -6.59 4.10
CA SER A 162 -4.11 -7.29 2.80
C SER A 162 -2.84 -8.06 2.48
N MET A 163 -1.69 -7.70 3.06
CA MET A 163 -0.41 -8.38 2.80
C MET A 163 -0.45 -9.85 3.20
N ASN A 164 -1.03 -10.18 4.36
CA ASN A 164 -1.11 -11.57 4.81
C ASN A 164 -1.96 -12.43 3.86
N ILE A 165 -3.08 -11.87 3.37
CA ILE A 165 -3.95 -12.53 2.40
C ILE A 165 -3.20 -12.73 1.07
N PHE A 166 -2.52 -11.68 0.59
CA PHE A 166 -1.74 -11.73 -0.63
C PHE A 166 -0.64 -12.78 -0.58
N LEU A 167 0.16 -12.82 0.49
CA LEU A 167 1.24 -13.78 0.64
C LEU A 167 0.74 -15.21 0.79
N HIS A 168 -0.36 -15.43 1.52
CA HIS A 168 -0.97 -16.74 1.67
C HIS A 168 -1.41 -17.30 0.31
N ASP A 169 -2.16 -16.51 -0.45
CA ASP A 169 -2.60 -16.92 -1.79
C ASP A 169 -1.41 -17.07 -2.75
N LEU A 170 -0.42 -16.18 -2.68
CA LEU A 170 0.77 -16.29 -3.50
C LEU A 170 1.56 -17.57 -3.21
N GLU A 171 1.74 -17.92 -1.93
CA GLU A 171 2.41 -19.15 -1.51
C GLU A 171 1.67 -20.39 -2.02
N GLN A 172 0.34 -20.43 -1.87
CA GLN A 172 -0.48 -21.52 -2.39
C GLN A 172 -0.34 -21.60 -3.92
N ALA A 173 -0.55 -20.50 -4.62
CA ALA A 173 -0.45 -20.42 -6.08
C ALA A 173 0.94 -20.85 -6.58
N TYR A 174 2.00 -20.49 -5.85
CA TYR A 174 3.38 -20.85 -6.18
C TYR A 174 3.64 -22.34 -5.98
N SER A 175 3.13 -22.91 -4.89
CA SER A 175 3.40 -24.30 -4.49
C SER A 175 2.57 -25.30 -5.28
N THR A 176 1.34 -24.94 -5.65
CA THR A 176 0.40 -25.87 -6.30
C THR A 176 0.01 -25.48 -7.72
N SER A 177 0.50 -24.35 -8.24
CA SER A 177 0.10 -23.78 -9.55
C SER A 177 -1.41 -23.59 -9.70
N GLN A 178 -2.11 -23.45 -8.58
CA GLN A 178 -3.56 -23.35 -8.48
C GLN A 178 -3.93 -22.57 -7.23
N LEU A 179 -5.06 -21.86 -7.28
CA LEU A 179 -5.67 -21.25 -6.11
C LEU A 179 -6.98 -21.95 -5.82
N SER A 180 -7.23 -22.26 -4.55
CA SER A 180 -8.55 -22.71 -4.15
C SER A 180 -9.54 -21.56 -4.26
N ASN A 181 -10.60 -21.76 -5.05
CA ASN A 181 -11.78 -20.89 -5.04
C ASN A 181 -12.76 -21.27 -3.90
N ASN A 182 -12.31 -22.09 -2.95
CA ASN A 182 -13.14 -22.57 -1.83
C ASN A 182 -13.38 -21.47 -0.78
N ASP A 183 -12.60 -20.39 -0.82
CA ASP A 183 -12.93 -19.17 -0.10
C ASP A 183 -14.11 -18.55 -0.81
N ASN A 184 -15.31 -18.86 -0.32
CA ASN A 184 -16.56 -18.35 -0.84
C ASN A 184 -16.70 -16.86 -0.47
N THR A 185 -15.73 -16.02 -0.87
CA THR A 185 -15.77 -14.56 -0.68
C THR A 185 -16.76 -14.00 -1.68
N THR A 186 -18.05 -14.18 -1.39
CA THR A 186 -19.14 -13.56 -2.14
C THR A 186 -19.03 -12.04 -2.14
N LEU A 187 -18.37 -11.47 -1.12
CA LEU A 187 -18.14 -10.05 -0.96
C LEU A 187 -16.75 -9.64 -1.48
N ARG A 188 -16.71 -8.72 -2.44
CA ARG A 188 -15.48 -8.07 -2.92
C ARG A 188 -15.37 -6.66 -2.36
N TYR A 189 -14.19 -6.06 -2.46
CA TYR A 189 -13.96 -4.69 -1.99
C TYR A 189 -14.94 -3.67 -2.60
N LEU A 190 -15.30 -3.85 -3.88
CA LEU A 190 -16.25 -2.98 -4.57
C LEU A 190 -17.66 -3.10 -3.97
N ASP A 191 -18.04 -4.29 -3.49
CA ASP A 191 -19.30 -4.50 -2.78
C ASP A 191 -19.25 -3.81 -1.39
N TYR A 192 -18.12 -3.89 -0.67
CA TYR A 192 -17.89 -3.13 0.57
C TYR A 192 -18.08 -1.63 0.37
N ALA A 193 -17.49 -1.05 -0.68
CA ALA A 193 -17.58 0.38 -0.94
C ALA A 193 -19.02 0.84 -1.23
N VAL A 194 -19.82 0.02 -1.91
CA VAL A 194 -21.25 0.31 -2.12
C VAL A 194 -22.00 0.33 -0.80
N ILE A 195 -21.73 -0.64 0.08
CA ILE A 195 -22.36 -0.71 1.40
C ILE A 195 -21.95 0.50 2.24
N GLU A 196 -20.66 0.83 2.30
CA GLU A 196 -20.12 1.97 3.04
C GLU A 196 -20.79 3.28 2.64
N GLN A 197 -20.98 3.51 1.34
CA GLN A 197 -21.65 4.70 0.80
C GLN A 197 -23.14 4.80 1.17
N GLN A 198 -23.77 3.68 1.55
CA GLN A 198 -25.17 3.61 1.96
C GLN A 198 -25.33 3.65 3.49
N MET A 199 -24.25 3.55 4.27
CA MET A 199 -24.32 3.55 5.72
C MET A 199 -24.75 4.93 6.24
N ALA A 200 -25.73 4.95 7.15
CA ALA A 200 -26.15 6.18 7.80
C ALA A 200 -25.10 6.64 8.82
N MET A 201 -24.45 7.77 8.55
CA MET A 201 -23.38 8.30 9.40
C MET A 201 -23.82 9.34 10.43
N THR A 202 -25.11 9.70 10.46
CA THR A 202 -25.62 10.83 11.26
C THR A 202 -25.25 10.74 12.75
N GLY A 203 -25.39 9.57 13.37
CA GLY A 203 -25.05 9.38 14.78
C GLY A 203 -23.55 9.57 15.04
N ALA A 204 -22.69 8.99 14.20
CA ALA A 204 -21.24 9.17 14.28
C ALA A 204 -20.82 10.63 14.02
N SER A 205 -21.45 11.31 13.04
CA SER A 205 -21.19 12.72 12.76
C SER A 205 -21.57 13.61 13.93
N MET A 206 -22.72 13.37 14.56
CA MET A 206 -23.12 14.12 15.77
C MET A 206 -22.16 13.89 16.93
N PHE A 207 -21.76 12.63 17.15
CA PHE A 207 -20.77 12.29 18.16
C PHE A 207 -19.45 13.04 17.93
N TRP A 208 -18.89 12.99 16.73
CA TRP A 208 -17.61 13.66 16.44
C TRP A 208 -17.71 15.18 16.47
N LEU A 209 -18.86 15.75 16.10
CA LEU A 209 -19.11 17.18 16.24
C LEU A 209 -19.07 17.61 17.70
N ASP A 210 -19.70 16.84 18.58
CA ASP A 210 -19.70 17.07 20.03
C ASP A 210 -18.32 16.81 20.65
N ALA A 211 -17.70 15.67 20.36
CA ALA A 211 -16.39 15.29 20.92
C ALA A 211 -15.26 16.26 20.53
N LEU A 212 -15.37 16.92 19.37
CA LEU A 212 -14.35 17.82 18.85
C LEU A 212 -14.76 19.30 18.91
N HIS A 213 -15.90 19.65 19.53
CA HIS A 213 -16.44 21.03 19.47
C HIS A 213 -15.48 22.08 20.04
N ASP A 214 -14.76 21.73 21.11
CA ASP A 214 -13.77 22.58 21.77
C ASP A 214 -12.34 22.39 21.22
N CYS A 215 -12.15 21.44 20.29
CA CYS A 215 -10.86 21.24 19.66
C CYS A 215 -10.59 22.38 18.67
N LYS A 216 -9.49 23.10 18.89
CA LYS A 216 -9.00 24.12 17.98
C LYS A 216 -8.31 23.47 16.78
N LEU A 217 -9.10 22.91 15.86
CA LEU A 217 -8.62 22.14 14.70
C LEU A 217 -7.80 23.00 13.71
N ASP A 218 -7.96 24.32 13.77
CA ASP A 218 -7.19 25.32 13.03
C ASP A 218 -5.84 25.64 13.67
N GLN A 219 -5.64 25.29 14.94
CA GLN A 219 -4.38 25.48 15.63
C GLN A 219 -3.47 24.26 15.44
N SER A 220 -2.31 24.51 14.82
CA SER A 220 -1.27 23.50 14.76
C SER A 220 -0.79 23.15 16.17
N LEU A 221 -0.54 21.86 16.41
CA LEU A 221 0.10 21.40 17.64
C LEU A 221 1.45 22.10 17.81
N SER A 222 1.78 22.47 19.05
CA SER A 222 3.07 23.10 19.38
C SER A 222 4.18 22.04 19.40
N LEU A 223 4.60 21.62 18.20
CA LEU A 223 5.75 20.73 18.00
C LEU A 223 7.02 21.56 17.79
N PRO A 224 8.22 21.00 18.08
CA PRO A 224 9.50 21.68 17.87
C PRO A 224 9.85 21.73 16.38
N PHE A 225 9.11 22.50 15.60
CA PHE A 225 9.33 22.66 14.16
C PHE A 225 10.57 23.50 13.89
N ASP A 226 11.50 22.99 13.09
CA ASP A 226 12.62 23.77 12.57
C ASP A 226 12.18 24.84 11.54
N ARG A 227 11.01 24.62 10.90
CA ARG A 227 10.41 25.51 9.91
C ARG A 227 8.89 25.56 10.11
N TYR A 228 8.36 26.77 10.18
CA TYR A 228 6.91 26.99 10.28
C TYR A 228 6.25 26.91 8.91
N HIS A 229 5.15 26.17 8.82
CA HIS A 229 4.36 26.06 7.60
C HIS A 229 3.49 27.32 7.43
N LEU A 230 3.61 28.02 6.31
CA LEU A 230 2.70 29.11 5.97
C LEU A 230 1.44 28.55 5.33
N SER A 231 0.26 29.15 5.54
CA SER A 231 -1.02 28.64 5.05
C SER A 231 -1.10 28.43 3.54
N ASN A 232 -0.20 29.07 2.78
CA ASN A 232 -0.19 29.08 1.31
C ASN A 232 0.94 28.19 0.74
N GLU A 233 1.65 27.45 1.59
CA GLU A 233 2.70 26.53 1.14
C GLU A 233 2.14 25.15 0.81
N TYR A 234 2.57 24.62 -0.34
CA TYR A 234 2.32 23.23 -0.70
C TYR A 234 3.25 22.29 0.06
N ARG A 235 2.74 21.11 0.40
CA ARG A 235 3.56 20.08 1.06
C ARG A 235 4.52 19.47 0.06
N THR A 236 5.76 19.23 0.47
CA THR A 236 6.75 18.54 -0.37
C THR A 236 6.50 17.04 -0.47
N GLY A 237 5.68 16.48 0.43
CA GLY A 237 5.46 15.03 0.57
C GLY A 237 6.68 14.24 1.08
N HIS A 238 7.83 14.90 1.25
CA HIS A 238 9.05 14.23 1.68
C HIS A 238 8.95 13.87 3.15
N ALA A 239 9.30 12.63 3.46
CA ALA A 239 9.36 12.13 4.83
C ALA A 239 10.69 11.41 5.05
N THR A 240 11.14 11.48 6.30
CA THR A 240 12.24 10.70 6.84
C THR A 240 11.69 9.94 8.03
N SER A 241 12.07 8.68 8.17
CA SER A 241 11.76 7.86 9.33
C SER A 241 13.02 7.65 10.15
N ILE A 242 12.89 7.71 11.48
CA ILE A 242 13.91 7.27 12.41
C ILE A 242 13.32 6.04 13.12
N SER A 243 14.08 4.96 13.15
CA SER A 243 13.68 3.74 13.86
C SER A 243 14.44 3.68 15.18
N PHE A 244 13.74 3.24 16.22
CA PHE A 244 14.33 2.94 17.52
C PHE A 244 13.71 1.65 18.04
N ASP A 245 14.43 0.96 18.92
CA ASP A 245 14.02 -0.29 19.54
C ASP A 245 13.98 -0.05 21.06
N PHE A 246 12.89 -0.45 21.72
CA PHE A 246 12.72 -0.27 23.16
C PHE A 246 13.64 -1.19 23.99
N GLY A 247 14.24 -2.21 23.37
CA GLY A 247 15.00 -3.25 24.06
C GLY A 247 14.10 -4.29 24.71
N GLN A 248 14.68 -5.44 25.04
CA GLN A 248 13.94 -6.57 25.61
C GLN A 248 13.36 -6.25 27.00
N ASP A 249 14.16 -5.63 27.86
CA ASP A 249 13.78 -5.36 29.25
C ASP A 249 12.59 -4.41 29.34
N LEU A 250 12.67 -3.25 28.67
CA LEU A 250 11.57 -2.29 28.64
C LEU A 250 10.33 -2.87 27.93
N SER A 251 10.51 -3.58 26.81
CA SER A 251 9.39 -4.24 26.14
C SER A 251 8.68 -5.23 27.07
N HIS A 252 9.44 -5.99 27.86
CA HIS A 252 8.90 -6.92 28.85
C HIS A 252 8.12 -6.19 29.95
N ASP A 253 8.69 -5.12 30.50
CA ASP A 253 8.06 -4.32 31.56
C ASP A 253 6.74 -3.67 31.08
N LEU A 254 6.73 -3.13 29.85
CA LEU A 254 5.52 -2.55 29.24
C LEU A 254 4.43 -3.62 29.05
N LEU A 255 4.80 -4.83 28.60
CA LEU A 255 3.87 -5.96 28.44
C LEU A 255 3.32 -6.46 29.79
N LEU A 256 4.17 -6.55 30.82
CA LEU A 256 3.74 -6.92 32.17
C LEU A 256 2.79 -5.88 32.75
N HIS A 257 3.08 -4.59 32.56
CA HIS A 257 2.21 -3.53 33.04
C HIS A 257 0.87 -3.51 32.31
N ALA A 258 0.88 -3.62 30.99
CA ALA A 258 -0.31 -3.68 30.15
C ALA A 258 -1.22 -4.86 30.56
N SER A 259 -0.65 -6.06 30.72
CA SER A 259 -1.39 -7.25 31.15
C SER A 259 -1.92 -7.14 32.58
N SER A 260 -1.12 -6.65 33.53
CA SER A 260 -1.52 -6.50 34.94
C SER A 260 -2.67 -5.49 35.14
N ASN A 261 -2.75 -4.48 34.26
CA ASN A 261 -3.79 -3.45 34.33
C ASN A 261 -4.93 -3.66 33.33
N ASN A 262 -4.88 -4.74 32.54
CA ASN A 262 -5.85 -5.03 31.48
C ASN A 262 -5.99 -3.86 30.47
N ILE A 263 -4.85 -3.26 30.10
CA ILE A 263 -4.75 -2.15 29.15
C ILE A 263 -4.11 -2.69 27.86
N PRO A 264 -4.66 -2.41 26.66
CA PRO A 264 -3.99 -2.71 25.40
C PRO A 264 -2.63 -2.01 25.32
N LEU A 265 -1.60 -2.70 24.83
CA LEU A 265 -0.25 -2.15 24.74
C LEU A 265 -0.22 -0.83 23.94
N GLU A 266 -1.07 -0.74 22.91
CA GLU A 266 -1.19 0.44 22.05
C GLU A 266 -1.59 1.68 22.85
N HIS A 267 -2.52 1.54 23.80
CA HIS A 267 -2.97 2.66 24.65
C HIS A 267 -1.84 3.15 25.56
N LEU A 268 -1.03 2.23 26.07
CA LEU A 268 0.13 2.57 26.89
C LEU A 268 1.16 3.36 26.07
N THR A 269 1.41 2.94 24.82
CA THR A 269 2.33 3.65 23.93
C THR A 269 1.84 5.04 23.49
N PHE A 270 0.52 5.28 23.46
CA PHE A 270 -0.02 6.62 23.21
C PHE A 270 0.08 7.57 24.40
N ALA A 271 0.22 7.03 25.62
CA ALA A 271 0.28 7.82 26.84
C ALA A 271 1.71 8.27 27.23
N ILE A 272 2.73 7.69 26.60
CA ILE A 272 4.15 8.00 26.77
C ILE A 272 4.57 9.01 25.71
#